data_AF-A0A0C9YY91-F1
#
_entry.id   AF-A0A0C9YY91-F1
#
_cell.length_a   1.000
_cell.length_b   1.000
_cell.length_c   1.000
_cell.angle_alpha   90.00
_cell.angle_beta   90.00
_cell.angle_gamma   90.00
#
_symmetry.space_group_name_H-M   'P 1'
#
loop_
_entity.id
_entity.type
_entity.pdbx_description
1 polymer ?
#
loop_
_entity_poly.entity_id
_entity_poly.type
_entity_poly.pdbx_seq_one_letter_code
_entity_poly.pdbx_strand_id
1 'polypeptide(L)'
;MSHTAVIPHPSDIQWPTMKPEGFYLVIIGQEVGIFYTWKDTAVRVLEISGAVHYKCKTFQQALADYTATYRKGELHAIPTPGGPFWPTAPRMPSPVLSEGK
;
A
#
# COMPACT_ATOMS: atom_id res chain seq x y z
N MET A 1 5.79 8.63 -19.50
CA MET A 1 6.02 7.36 -18.76
C MET A 1 5.27 7.49 -17.44
N SER A 2 4.32 6.59 -17.16
CA SER A 2 3.52 6.63 -15.92
C SER A 2 4.24 5.85 -14.83
N HIS A 3 4.71 6.54 -13.80
CA HIS A 3 5.25 5.91 -12.59
C HIS A 3 4.05 5.57 -11.69
N THR A 4 3.63 4.31 -11.66
CA THR A 4 2.58 3.88 -10.72
C THR A 4 3.23 3.22 -9.52
N ALA A 5 2.80 3.59 -8.31
CA ALA A 5 3.15 2.87 -7.11
C ALA A 5 2.68 1.40 -7.19
N VAL A 6 3.55 0.49 -6.78
CA VAL A 6 3.22 -0.94 -6.68
C VAL A 6 2.44 -1.14 -5.39
N ILE A 7 1.27 -1.77 -5.52
CA ILE A 7 0.45 -2.16 -4.37
C ILE A 7 0.86 -3.58 -3.97
N PRO A 8 1.34 -3.81 -2.73
CA PRO A 8 1.74 -5.15 -2.27
C PRO A 8 0.63 -6.17 -2.42
N HIS A 9 0.94 -7.41 -2.79
CA HIS A 9 -0.06 -8.47 -2.74
C HIS A 9 -0.32 -8.84 -1.27
N PRO A 10 -1.54 -9.25 -0.86
CA PRO A 10 -1.81 -9.58 0.53
C PRO A 10 -0.91 -10.65 1.15
N SER A 11 -0.33 -11.55 0.35
CA SER A 11 0.67 -12.55 0.81
C SER A 11 1.99 -11.93 1.24
N ASP A 12 2.30 -10.73 0.76
CA ASP A 12 3.58 -10.05 1.01
C ASP A 12 3.50 -9.22 2.31
N ILE A 13 2.30 -9.08 2.89
CA ILE A 13 2.07 -8.36 4.13
C ILE A 13 2.51 -9.25 5.31
N GLN A 14 3.65 -8.90 5.90
CA GLN A 14 4.25 -9.64 7.00
C GLN A 14 3.85 -9.09 8.36
N TRP A 15 3.74 -9.98 9.35
CA TRP A 15 3.59 -9.60 10.76
C TRP A 15 4.81 -8.78 11.24
N PRO A 16 4.63 -7.78 12.13
CA PRO A 16 5.74 -6.97 12.61
C PRO A 16 6.75 -7.77 13.43
N THR A 17 8.04 -7.54 13.20
CA THR A 17 9.13 -8.17 13.98
C THR A 17 9.24 -7.63 15.41
N MET A 18 8.72 -6.42 15.65
CA MET A 18 8.70 -5.76 16.96
C MET A 18 7.26 -5.58 17.45
N LYS A 19 7.09 -5.30 18.75
CA LYS A 19 5.77 -5.00 19.32
C LYS A 19 5.17 -3.76 18.64
N PRO A 20 4.00 -3.87 17.97
CA PRO A 20 3.38 -2.73 17.30
C PRO A 20 2.70 -1.79 18.29
N GLU A 21 2.65 -0.49 17.94
CA GLU A 21 1.80 0.51 18.62
C GLU A 21 0.33 0.35 18.22
N GLY A 22 0.10 -0.15 17.02
CA GLY A 22 -1.21 -0.40 16.42
C GLY A 22 -1.08 -1.08 15.08
N PHE A 23 -2.21 -1.46 14.49
CA PHE A 23 -2.29 -1.96 13.13
C PHE A 23 -3.01 -0.92 12.28
N TYR A 24 -2.27 -0.03 11.67
CA TYR A 24 -2.81 1.09 10.90
C TYR A 24 -2.95 0.67 9.44
N LEU A 25 -4.19 0.50 8.99
CA LEU A 25 -4.49 0.19 7.59
C LEU A 25 -4.60 1.50 6.81
N VAL A 26 -3.83 1.63 5.73
CA VAL A 26 -3.92 2.72 4.77
C VAL A 26 -4.47 2.18 3.46
N ILE A 27 -5.68 2.64 3.09
CA ILE A 27 -6.37 2.30 1.84
C ILE A 27 -6.05 3.34 0.76
N ILE A 28 -6.00 4.62 1.14
CA ILE A 28 -5.60 5.73 0.26
C ILE A 28 -4.52 6.56 0.96
N GLY A 29 -3.36 6.72 0.32
CA GLY A 29 -2.20 7.46 0.84
C GLY A 29 -1.02 7.43 -0.13
N GLN A 30 0.14 7.97 0.24
CA GLN A 30 1.37 7.91 -0.57
C GLN A 30 1.82 6.48 -0.82
N GLU A 31 1.60 5.61 0.17
CA GLU A 31 1.79 4.17 0.10
C GLU A 31 0.64 3.50 0.85
N VAL A 32 0.18 2.36 0.35
CA VAL A 32 -0.92 1.57 0.93
C VAL A 32 -0.36 0.34 1.63
N GLY A 33 -1.01 -0.11 2.69
CA GLY A 33 -0.50 -1.23 3.48
C GLY A 33 -0.97 -1.22 4.92
N ILE A 34 -0.33 -2.06 5.74
CA ILE A 34 -0.52 -2.11 7.19
C ILE A 34 0.78 -1.64 7.84
N PHE A 35 0.68 -0.57 8.64
CA PHE A 35 1.81 0.04 9.33
C PHE A 35 1.64 -0.08 10.84
N TYR A 36 2.76 -0.06 11.55
CA TYR A 36 2.80 -0.50 12.96
C TYR A 36 3.00 0.63 13.97
N THR A 37 3.20 1.85 13.49
CA THR A 37 3.32 3.07 14.29
C THR A 37 2.51 4.19 13.66
N TRP A 38 1.98 5.10 14.48
CA TRP A 38 1.30 6.27 13.94
C TRP A 38 2.27 7.16 13.16
N LYS A 39 3.52 7.31 13.63
CA LYS A 39 4.53 8.14 12.96
C LYS A 39 4.75 7.71 11.50
N ASP A 40 4.87 6.40 11.26
CA ASP A 40 5.06 5.83 9.91
C ASP A 40 3.79 5.91 9.06
N THR A 41 2.62 5.80 9.69
CA THR A 41 1.33 5.98 9.03
C THR A 41 1.12 7.43 8.60
N ALA A 42 1.41 8.38 9.49
CA ALA A 42 1.18 9.81 9.31
C ALA A 42 1.90 10.36 8.07
N VAL A 43 3.16 9.97 7.85
CA VAL A 43 3.92 10.42 6.66
C VAL A 43 3.30 9.94 5.34
N ARG A 44 2.49 8.88 5.36
CA ARG A 44 1.80 8.36 4.17
C ARG A 44 0.45 9.01 3.92
N VAL A 45 -0.16 9.66 4.91
CA VAL A 45 -1.58 10.05 4.81
C VAL A 45 -1.85 11.54 5.01
N LEU A 46 -1.06 12.24 5.83
CA LEU A 46 -1.42 13.61 6.24
C LEU A 46 -1.45 14.62 5.08
N GLU A 47 -0.57 14.44 4.10
CA GLU A 47 -0.47 15.34 2.93
C GLU A 47 -1.37 14.90 1.76
N ILE A 48 -2.14 13.83 1.91
CA ILE A 48 -2.98 13.27 0.84
C ILE A 48 -4.43 13.65 1.07
N SER A 49 -4.94 14.54 0.22
CA SER A 49 -6.37 14.87 0.21
C SER A 49 -7.19 13.61 -0.07
N GLY A 50 -8.19 13.35 0.77
CA GLY A 50 -9.01 12.14 0.66
C GLY A 50 -8.31 10.86 1.12
N ALA A 51 -7.22 10.94 1.88
CA ALA A 51 -6.62 9.76 2.50
C ALA A 51 -7.65 8.98 3.32
N VAL A 52 -7.60 7.66 3.20
CA VAL A 52 -8.46 6.73 3.94
C VAL A 52 -7.56 5.81 4.73
N HIS A 53 -7.61 5.95 6.04
CA HIS A 53 -6.86 5.12 6.97
C HIS A 53 -7.64 4.89 8.25
N TYR A 54 -7.33 3.80 8.95
CA TYR A 54 -7.85 3.58 10.30
C TYR A 54 -7.01 2.55 11.07
N LYS A 55 -7.12 2.61 12.41
CA LYS A 55 -6.44 1.68 13.32
C LYS A 55 -7.33 0.47 13.58
N CYS A 56 -6.79 -0.72 13.36
CA CYS A 56 -7.40 -2.00 13.71
C CYS A 56 -6.90 -2.49 15.08
N LYS A 57 -7.71 -3.33 15.74
CA LYS A 57 -7.36 -3.94 17.03
C LYS A 57 -6.35 -5.09 16.89
N THR A 58 -6.39 -5.81 15.77
CA THR A 58 -5.55 -6.98 15.50
C THR A 58 -4.99 -6.91 14.08
N PHE A 59 -3.85 -7.55 13.86
CA PHE A 59 -3.28 -7.70 12.52
C PHE A 59 -4.20 -8.51 11.60
N GLN A 60 -4.83 -9.56 12.12
CA GLN A 60 -5.73 -10.41 11.33
C GLN A 60 -6.91 -9.61 10.78
N GLN A 61 -7.47 -8.68 11.57
CA GLN A 61 -8.50 -7.77 11.09
C GLN A 61 -7.96 -6.85 10.00
N ALA A 62 -6.80 -6.22 10.26
CA ALA A 62 -6.19 -5.32 9.28
C ALA A 62 -5.86 -6.04 7.96
N LEU A 63 -5.36 -7.28 8.03
CA LEU A 63 -5.05 -8.10 6.87
C LEU A 63 -6.30 -8.55 6.13
N ALA A 64 -7.37 -8.92 6.84
CA ALA A 64 -8.65 -9.27 6.23
C ALA A 64 -9.25 -8.08 5.46
N ASP A 65 -9.27 -6.90 6.09
CA ASP A 65 -9.77 -5.66 5.47
C ASP A 65 -8.90 -5.22 4.28
N TYR A 66 -7.57 -5.27 4.44
CA TYR A 66 -6.62 -5.01 3.36
C TYR A 66 -6.87 -5.95 2.18
N THR A 67 -7.00 -7.25 2.44
CA THR A 67 -7.23 -8.28 1.41
C THR A 67 -8.55 -8.07 0.70
N ALA A 68 -9.61 -7.74 1.42
CA ALA A 68 -10.92 -7.46 0.83
C ALA A 68 -10.87 -6.24 -0.10
N THR A 69 -10.25 -5.15 0.37
CA THR A 69 -10.07 -3.90 -0.38
C THR A 69 -9.17 -4.11 -1.61
N TYR A 70 -8.08 -4.88 -1.46
CA TYR A 70 -7.18 -5.28 -2.55
C TYR A 70 -7.95 -6.02 -3.66
N ARG A 71 -8.75 -7.03 -3.30
CA ARG A 71 -9.54 -7.83 -4.24
C ARG A 71 -10.59 -7.03 -4.99
N LYS A 72 -11.10 -5.95 -4.38
CA LYS A 72 -12.03 -5.01 -5.00
C LYS A 72 -11.34 -3.97 -5.90
N GLY A 73 -10.01 -3.85 -5.82
CA GLY A 73 -9.26 -2.81 -6.55
C GLY A 73 -9.42 -1.41 -5.95
N GLU A 74 -9.78 -1.31 -4.66
CA GLU A 74 -10.08 -0.05 -3.97
C GLU A 74 -8.86 0.53 -3.22
N LEU A 75 -7.69 -0.11 -3.32
CA LEU A 75 -6.44 0.43 -2.77
C LEU A 75 -5.83 1.45 -3.76
N HIS A 76 -5.47 2.63 -3.24
CA HIS A 76 -4.94 3.72 -4.07
C HIS A 76 -3.69 4.35 -3.45
N ALA A 77 -2.53 4.05 -4.04
CA ALA A 77 -1.28 4.71 -3.71
C ALA A 77 -1.08 5.96 -4.60
N ILE A 78 -0.98 7.12 -3.97
CA ILE A 78 -0.84 8.45 -4.59
C ILE A 78 0.45 9.10 -4.06
N PRO A 79 1.63 8.62 -4.51
CA PRO A 79 2.90 9.14 -4.02
C PRO A 79 3.13 10.57 -4.54
N THR A 80 3.72 11.43 -3.71
CA THR A 80 4.12 12.78 -4.14
C THR A 80 5.27 12.70 -5.15
N PRO A 81 5.20 13.39 -6.30
CA PRO A 81 6.30 13.46 -7.26
C PRO A 81 7.64 13.83 -6.62
N GLY A 82 8.65 12.97 -6.81
CA GLY A 82 9.99 13.14 -6.23
C GLY A 82 10.08 12.93 -4.71
N GLY A 83 8.97 12.54 -4.06
CA GLY A 83 8.92 12.24 -2.63
C GLY A 83 9.53 10.87 -2.27
N PRO A 84 9.60 10.55 -0.97
CA PRO A 84 10.24 9.32 -0.47
C PRO A 84 9.52 8.04 -0.92
N PHE A 85 8.24 8.12 -1.28
CA PHE A 85 7.42 7.00 -1.77
C PHE A 85 7.27 7.02 -3.30
N TRP A 86 7.97 7.91 -4.00
CA TRP A 86 7.87 8.01 -5.45
C TRP A 86 8.45 6.77 -6.15
N PRO A 87 7.76 6.14 -7.11
CA PRO A 87 8.25 4.93 -7.75
C PRO A 87 9.47 5.23 -8.62
N THR A 88 10.62 4.66 -8.26
CA THR A 88 11.90 4.85 -8.97
C THR A 88 12.03 4.02 -10.23
N ALA A 89 11.22 2.98 -10.41
CA ALA A 89 11.23 2.14 -11.61
C ALA A 89 10.03 2.46 -12.52
N PRO A 90 10.22 2.76 -13.81
CA PRO A 90 9.14 2.76 -14.79
C PRO A 90 8.50 1.37 -14.84
N ARG A 91 7.17 1.27 -15.01
CA ARG A 91 6.58 -0.01 -15.45
C ARG A 91 7.18 -0.33 -16.82
N MET A 92 8.04 -1.35 -16.89
CA MET A 92 8.22 -2.06 -18.15
C MET A 92 6.89 -2.79 -18.42
N PRO A 93 6.22 -2.56 -19.58
CA PRO A 93 5.12 -3.42 -19.95
C PRO A 93 5.66 -4.85 -20.00
N SER A 94 5.01 -5.77 -19.28
CA SER A 94 5.33 -7.18 -19.33
C SER A 94 5.43 -7.60 -20.80
N PRO A 95 6.50 -8.31 -21.22
CA PRO A 95 6.55 -8.84 -22.57
C PRO A 95 5.31 -9.72 -22.76
N VAL A 96 4.45 -9.33 -23.69
CA VAL A 96 3.36 -10.17 -24.17
C VAL A 96 4.05 -11.43 -24.69
N LEU A 97 3.89 -12.54 -23.97
CA LEU A 97 4.26 -13.85 -24.47
C LEU A 97 3.37 -14.09 -25.70
N SER A 98 3.89 -13.75 -26.87
CA SER A 98 3.29 -14.19 -28.13
C SER A 98 3.49 -15.69 -28.17
N GLU A 99 2.42 -16.45 -27.94
CA GLU A 99 2.38 -17.86 -28.29
C GLU A 99 2.63 -17.96 -29.79
N GLY A 100 3.85 -18.38 -30.13
CA GLY A 100 4.24 -18.73 -31.48
C GLY A 100 3.67 -20.10 -31.83
N LYS A 101 2.67 -20.08 -32.70
CA LYS A 101 2.25 -21.05 -33.72
C LYS A 101 2.79 -22.48 -33.66
#